data_AF-R8Q9B4-F1
#
_entry.id   AF-R8Q9B4-F1
#
_cell.length_a   1.000
_cell.length_b   1.000
_cell.length_c   1.000
_cell.angle_alpha   90.00
_cell.angle_beta   90.00
_cell.angle_gamma   90.00
#
_symmetry.space_group_name_H-M   'P 1'
#
loop_
_entity.id
_entity.type
_entity.pdbx_description
1 polymer ?
#
loop_
_entity_poly.entity_id
_entity_poly.type
_entity_poly.pdbx_seq_one_letter_code
_entity_poly.pdbx_strand_id
1 'polypeptide(L)'
;MKKYKKIAIAITLVGILTTGVIVLGEPGSSVADSGTNTKISKEILTHFKSKNPSITESEIDSIMKQRKQLDELHEQMEKLELDYGILVNDPNKEPTKSVDDLTAEQRKNHRQLLTKIWDGEIQFLDARYKAGLIDEDSYKEDKRNFEYIKKKQSE
;
A
#
# COMPACT_ATOMS: atom_id res chain seq x y z
N MET A 1 -10.78 26.89 -1.32
CA MET A 1 -10.22 25.76 -0.53
C MET A 1 -10.97 24.42 -0.68
N LYS A 2 -12.00 24.26 -1.53
CA LYS A 2 -12.74 22.98 -1.68
C LYS A 2 -12.11 21.96 -2.65
N LYS A 3 -11.11 22.33 -3.45
CA LYS A 3 -10.50 21.45 -4.46
C LYS A 3 -9.48 20.46 -3.88
N TYR A 4 -8.81 20.80 -2.78
CA TYR A 4 -7.74 19.98 -2.21
C TYR A 4 -8.23 18.78 -1.38
N LYS A 5 -9.41 18.89 -0.72
CA LYS A 5 -10.03 17.75 -0.02
C LYS A 5 -10.37 16.58 -0.95
N LYS A 6 -10.76 16.86 -2.20
CA LYS A 6 -11.02 15.83 -3.21
C LYS A 6 -9.73 15.14 -3.68
N ILE A 7 -8.59 15.83 -3.64
CA ILE A 7 -7.30 15.26 -4.05
C ILE A 7 -6.76 14.31 -2.97
N ALA A 8 -6.88 14.64 -1.69
CA ALA A 8 -6.47 13.75 -0.60
C ALA A 8 -7.26 12.43 -0.63
N ILE A 9 -8.58 12.50 -0.75
CA ILE A 9 -9.46 11.31 -0.88
C ILE A 9 -9.18 10.54 -2.17
N ALA A 10 -8.87 11.22 -3.27
CA ALA A 10 -8.49 10.56 -4.52
C ALA A 10 -7.14 9.84 -4.41
N ILE A 11 -6.17 10.35 -3.65
CA ILE A 11 -4.87 9.70 -3.47
C ILE A 11 -5.00 8.44 -2.62
N THR A 12 -5.85 8.43 -1.58
CA THR A 12 -6.16 7.22 -0.80
C THR A 12 -6.83 6.15 -1.68
N LEU A 13 -7.63 6.55 -2.68
CA LEU A 13 -8.28 5.65 -3.64
C LEU A 13 -7.35 5.16 -4.77
N VAL A 14 -6.28 5.88 -5.11
CA VAL A 14 -5.38 5.47 -6.21
C VAL A 14 -4.52 4.26 -5.82
N GLY A 15 -4.24 4.04 -4.53
CA GLY A 15 -3.62 2.79 -4.06
C GLY A 15 -4.45 1.53 -4.37
N ILE A 16 -5.77 1.70 -4.56
CA ILE A 16 -6.73 0.64 -4.91
C ILE A 16 -6.77 0.40 -6.43
N LEU A 17 -6.31 1.35 -7.28
CA LEU A 17 -6.51 1.27 -8.73
C LEU A 17 -5.34 0.64 -9.50
N THR A 18 -4.11 0.63 -8.97
CA THR A 18 -2.97 -0.07 -9.59
C THR A 18 -2.75 -1.48 -9.04
N THR A 19 -3.51 -1.84 -8.01
CA THR A 19 -3.68 -3.20 -7.54
C THR A 19 -4.95 -3.76 -8.15
N GLY A 20 -4.80 -4.67 -9.13
CA GLY A 20 -5.82 -5.67 -9.30
C GLY A 20 -6.05 -6.28 -7.92
N VAL A 21 -7.19 -5.97 -7.32
CA VAL A 21 -7.59 -6.50 -6.03
C VAL A 21 -7.68 -8.01 -6.21
N ILE A 22 -6.60 -8.72 -5.91
CA ILE A 22 -6.69 -10.14 -5.59
C ILE A 22 -7.35 -10.13 -4.22
N VAL A 23 -8.67 -10.12 -4.20
CA VAL A 23 -9.46 -10.46 -3.01
C VAL A 23 -9.12 -11.93 -2.75
N LEU A 24 -8.03 -12.17 -2.03
CA LEU A 24 -7.80 -13.45 -1.37
C LEU A 24 -8.85 -13.51 -0.28
N GLY A 25 -10.00 -14.11 -0.61
CA GLY A 25 -11.02 -14.41 0.38
C GLY A 25 -10.37 -15.14 1.56
N GLU A 26 -10.71 -14.72 2.78
CA GLU A 26 -10.31 -15.43 3.99
C GLU A 26 -10.73 -16.91 3.88
N PRO A 27 -9.84 -17.83 4.26
CA PRO A 27 -10.27 -18.92 5.11
C PRO A 27 -9.59 -18.70 6.44
N GLY A 28 -10.39 -18.30 7.43
CA GLY A 28 -9.93 -18.14 8.80
C GLY A 28 -9.15 -19.36 9.27
N SER A 29 -8.00 -19.11 9.88
CA SER A 29 -7.63 -19.69 11.17
C SER A 29 -6.30 -19.08 11.59
N SER A 30 -6.27 -18.67 12.86
CA SER A 30 -5.12 -18.19 13.61
C SER A 30 -3.77 -18.67 13.10
N VAL A 31 -2.89 -17.75 12.72
CA VAL A 31 -1.45 -18.05 12.66
C VAL A 31 -0.79 -17.35 13.83
N ALA A 32 -0.87 -18.04 14.97
CA ALA A 32 0.18 -17.97 15.96
C ALA A 32 1.48 -18.51 15.33
N ASP A 33 2.57 -17.83 15.66
CA ASP A 33 3.97 -18.14 15.45
C ASP A 33 4.29 -19.63 15.18
N SER A 34 4.69 -19.95 13.95
CA SER A 34 5.59 -21.07 13.68
C SER A 34 6.29 -20.87 12.33
N GLY A 35 7.63 -20.83 12.35
CA GLY A 35 8.41 -20.84 11.13
C GLY A 35 8.21 -22.16 10.39
N THR A 36 7.64 -22.12 9.18
CA THR A 36 7.89 -23.08 8.08
C THR A 36 7.05 -22.71 6.86
N ASN A 37 7.75 -22.38 5.76
CA ASN A 37 7.32 -22.39 4.36
C ASN A 37 5.80 -22.42 4.10
N THR A 38 5.17 -21.23 4.05
CA THR A 38 3.85 -21.08 3.43
C THR A 38 3.98 -21.39 1.95
N LYS A 39 3.62 -22.61 1.54
CA LYS A 39 3.70 -23.04 0.15
C LYS A 39 2.80 -22.14 -0.71
N ILE A 40 3.39 -21.46 -1.69
CA ILE A 40 2.65 -20.60 -2.63
C ILE A 40 1.53 -21.41 -3.29
N SER A 41 0.31 -20.87 -3.27
CA SER A 41 -0.83 -21.56 -3.88
C SER A 41 -0.63 -21.70 -5.40
N LYS A 42 -1.21 -22.74 -6.00
CA LYS A 42 -1.13 -22.95 -7.46
C LYS A 42 -1.71 -21.78 -8.25
N GLU A 43 -2.74 -21.14 -7.72
CA GLU A 43 -3.39 -19.99 -8.35
C GLU A 43 -2.44 -18.79 -8.39
N ILE A 44 -1.79 -18.47 -7.27
CA ILE A 44 -0.78 -17.41 -7.20
C ILE A 44 0.36 -17.71 -8.16
N LEU A 45 0.92 -18.93 -8.11
CA LEU A 45 2.01 -19.34 -9.00
C LEU A 45 1.61 -19.18 -10.48
N THR A 46 0.39 -19.58 -10.84
CA THR A 46 -0.14 -19.46 -12.21
C THR A 46 -0.27 -18.00 -12.62
N HIS A 47 -0.79 -17.14 -11.74
CA HIS A 47 -0.90 -15.72 -11.99
C HIS A 47 0.46 -15.07 -12.28
N PHE A 48 1.45 -15.27 -11.41
CA PHE A 48 2.79 -14.70 -11.60
C PHE A 48 3.48 -15.26 -12.85
N LYS A 49 3.39 -16.57 -13.10
CA LYS A 49 3.95 -17.19 -14.32
C LYS A 49 3.27 -16.74 -15.61
N SER A 50 2.00 -16.33 -15.56
CA SER A 50 1.31 -15.76 -16.72
C SER A 50 1.91 -14.41 -17.17
N LYS A 51 2.58 -13.70 -16.26
CA LYS A 51 3.28 -12.43 -16.54
C LYS A 51 4.74 -12.65 -16.85
N ASN A 52 5.43 -13.45 -16.03
CA ASN A 52 6.82 -13.82 -16.25
C ASN A 52 6.98 -15.34 -16.07
N PRO A 53 7.04 -16.14 -17.15
CA PRO A 53 7.18 -17.59 -17.07
C PRO A 53 8.43 -18.08 -16.35
N SER A 54 9.51 -17.27 -16.32
CA SER A 54 10.77 -17.61 -15.66
C SER A 54 10.85 -17.17 -14.20
N ILE A 55 9.80 -16.54 -13.65
CA ILE A 55 9.80 -16.12 -12.24
C ILE A 55 9.91 -17.32 -11.31
N THR A 56 10.76 -17.20 -10.31
CA THR A 56 10.99 -18.25 -9.32
C THR A 56 10.01 -18.14 -8.16
N GLU A 57 9.78 -19.26 -7.46
CA GLU A 57 8.95 -19.26 -6.26
C GLU A 57 9.51 -18.36 -5.16
N SER A 58 10.84 -18.24 -5.04
CA SER A 58 11.46 -17.34 -4.06
C SER A 58 11.26 -15.86 -4.37
N GLU A 59 11.26 -15.48 -5.66
CA GLU A 59 10.90 -14.12 -6.07
C GLU A 59 9.44 -13.81 -5.76
N ILE A 60 8.53 -14.75 -6.04
CA ILE A 60 7.11 -14.60 -5.70
C ILE A 60 6.94 -14.43 -4.18
N ASP A 61 7.56 -15.29 -3.37
CA ASP A 61 7.48 -15.21 -1.91
C ASP A 61 8.01 -13.86 -1.39
N SER A 62 9.14 -13.38 -1.92
CA SER A 62 9.70 -12.08 -1.58
C SER A 62 8.74 -10.93 -1.88
N ILE A 63 8.12 -10.93 -3.06
CA ILE A 63 7.15 -9.91 -3.48
C ILE A 63 5.90 -9.95 -2.61
N MET A 64 5.38 -11.15 -2.30
CA MET A 64 4.24 -11.31 -1.40
C MET A 64 4.53 -10.80 0.00
N LYS A 65 5.73 -11.10 0.52
CA LYS A 65 6.17 -10.60 1.83
C LYS A 65 6.26 -9.07 1.86
N GLN A 66 6.83 -8.46 0.82
CA GLN A 66 6.88 -6.99 0.70
C GLN A 66 5.48 -6.39 0.61
N ARG A 67 4.58 -7.02 -0.17
CA ARG A 67 3.19 -6.57 -0.26
C ARG A 67 2.50 -6.60 1.10
N LYS A 68 2.64 -7.69 1.85
CA LYS A 68 2.06 -7.84 3.18
C LYS A 68 2.59 -6.76 4.15
N GLN A 69 3.89 -6.50 4.15
CA GLN A 69 4.48 -5.45 4.99
C GLN A 69 3.94 -4.06 4.65
N LEU A 70 3.68 -3.79 3.37
CA LEU A 70 3.09 -2.55 2.92
C LEU A 70 1.61 -2.44 3.30
N ASP A 71 0.84 -3.53 3.16
CA ASP A 71 -0.56 -3.59 3.61
C ASP A 71 -0.66 -3.32 5.13
N GLU A 72 0.23 -3.91 5.95
CA GLU A 72 0.31 -3.65 7.39
C GLU A 72 0.61 -2.17 7.72
N LEU A 73 1.38 -1.46 6.88
CA LEU A 73 1.62 -0.02 7.06
C LEU A 73 0.39 0.81 6.72
N HIS A 74 -0.35 0.44 5.67
CA HIS A 74 -1.61 1.09 5.30
C HIS A 74 -2.68 0.90 6.38
N GLU A 75 -2.81 -0.31 6.93
CA GLU A 75 -3.72 -0.59 8.06
C GLU A 75 -3.36 0.25 9.29
N GLN A 76 -2.05 0.40 9.59
CA GLN A 76 -1.60 1.28 10.66
C GLN A 76 -1.98 2.74 10.40
N MET A 77 -1.91 3.20 9.15
CA MET A 77 -2.29 4.57 8.79
C MET A 77 -3.79 4.78 8.92
N GLU A 78 -4.59 3.86 8.41
CA GLU A 78 -6.05 3.91 8.53
C GLU A 78 -6.47 4.01 10.00
N LYS A 79 -5.92 3.12 10.85
CA LYS A 79 -6.17 3.17 12.30
C LYS A 79 -5.76 4.50 12.92
N LEU A 80 -4.58 5.01 12.55
CA LEU A 80 -4.09 6.29 13.06
C LEU A 80 -5.01 7.45 12.66
N GLU A 81 -5.46 7.48 11.41
CA GLU A 81 -6.36 8.51 10.89
C GLU A 81 -7.75 8.42 11.51
N LEU A 82 -8.24 7.22 11.83
CA LEU A 82 -9.46 7.00 12.61
C LEU A 82 -9.31 7.53 14.04
N ASP A 83 -8.22 7.18 14.73
CA ASP A 83 -7.93 7.63 16.10
C ASP A 83 -7.80 9.17 16.17
N TYR A 84 -7.33 9.78 15.08
CA TYR A 84 -7.18 11.22 14.97
C TYR A 84 -8.46 11.94 14.50
N GLY A 85 -9.49 11.19 14.10
CA GLY A 85 -10.74 11.75 13.59
C GLY A 85 -10.64 12.35 12.19
N ILE A 86 -9.59 11.98 11.44
CA ILE A 86 -9.36 12.31 10.02
C ILE A 86 -10.17 11.37 9.11
N LEU A 87 -10.26 10.09 9.50
CA LEU A 87 -11.13 9.10 8.87
C LEU A 87 -12.34 8.81 9.75
N VAL A 88 -13.42 8.35 9.13
CA VAL A 88 -14.63 7.92 9.84
C VAL A 88 -15.21 6.69 9.15
N ASN A 89 -15.50 5.64 9.94
CA ASN A 89 -16.04 4.38 9.42
C ASN A 89 -17.54 4.43 9.11
N ASP A 90 -18.27 5.38 9.68
CA ASP A 90 -19.70 5.57 9.43
C ASP A 90 -19.89 6.48 8.21
N PRO A 91 -20.50 5.99 7.11
CA PRO A 91 -20.68 6.77 5.88
C PRO A 91 -21.61 7.98 6.06
N ASN A 92 -22.36 8.06 7.17
CA ASN A 92 -23.24 9.18 7.49
C ASN A 92 -22.56 10.25 8.36
N LYS A 93 -21.29 10.06 8.73
CA LYS A 93 -20.53 10.98 9.56
C LYS A 93 -19.38 11.61 8.79
N GLU A 94 -19.14 12.89 9.02
CA GLU A 94 -18.00 13.59 8.46
C GLU A 94 -16.77 13.51 9.39
N PRO A 95 -15.56 13.51 8.83
CA PRO A 95 -14.32 13.71 9.60
C PRO A 95 -14.40 14.93 10.51
N THR A 96 -13.97 14.75 11.75
CA THR A 96 -13.96 15.82 12.76
C THR A 96 -12.71 16.68 12.68
N LYS A 97 -11.63 16.17 12.06
CA LYS A 97 -10.37 16.85 11.89
C LYS A 97 -9.82 16.68 10.49
N SER A 98 -9.04 17.66 10.05
CA SER A 98 -8.08 17.52 8.97
C SER A 98 -6.67 17.36 9.53
N VAL A 99 -5.70 17.02 8.68
CA VAL A 99 -4.29 16.93 9.06
C VAL A 99 -3.78 18.25 9.67
N ASP A 100 -4.30 19.40 9.23
CA ASP A 100 -3.89 20.71 9.73
C ASP A 100 -4.39 20.99 11.16
N ASP A 101 -5.48 20.34 11.56
CA ASP A 101 -6.09 20.47 12.90
C ASP A 101 -5.39 19.59 13.96
N LEU A 102 -4.41 18.78 13.54
CA LEU A 102 -3.66 17.89 14.41
C LEU A 102 -2.60 18.63 15.23
N THR A 103 -2.31 18.11 16.42
CA THR A 103 -1.18 18.57 17.23
C THR A 103 0.14 18.36 16.48
N ALA A 104 1.20 19.08 16.89
CA ALA A 104 2.51 18.91 16.27
C ALA A 104 3.03 17.46 16.34
N GLU A 105 2.76 16.77 17.45
CA GLU A 105 3.11 15.36 17.65
C GLU A 105 2.31 14.44 16.73
N GLN A 106 0.98 14.63 16.65
CA GLN A 106 0.12 13.86 15.75
C GLN A 106 0.54 14.04 14.28
N ARG A 107 0.84 15.27 13.84
CA ARG A 107 1.35 15.54 12.49
C ARG A 107 2.71 14.89 12.23
N LYS A 108 3.57 14.82 13.25
CA LYS A 108 4.86 14.16 13.13
C LYS A 108 4.68 12.65 12.94
N ASN A 109 3.86 12.01 13.77
CA ASN A 109 3.58 10.57 13.69
C ASN A 109 2.92 10.20 12.36
N HIS A 110 1.91 10.98 11.94
CA HIS A 110 1.24 10.82 10.65
C HIS A 110 2.23 10.91 9.48
N ARG A 111 3.05 11.97 9.42
CA ARG A 111 4.06 12.12 8.35
C ARG A 111 5.12 11.03 8.36
N GLN A 112 5.57 10.58 9.52
CA GLN A 112 6.54 9.48 9.62
C GLN A 112 5.98 8.19 9.04
N LEU A 113 4.72 7.86 9.34
CA LEU A 113 4.08 6.67 8.79
C LEU A 113 3.82 6.82 7.28
N LEU A 114 3.37 8.00 6.84
CA LEU A 114 3.17 8.30 5.43
C LEU A 114 4.46 8.17 4.61
N THR A 115 5.59 8.62 5.17
CA THR A 115 6.90 8.48 4.54
C THR A 115 7.28 7.01 4.36
N LYS A 116 7.07 6.18 5.40
CA LYS A 116 7.32 4.73 5.33
C LYS A 116 6.46 4.04 4.27
N ILE A 117 5.20 4.44 4.16
CA ILE A 117 4.29 3.92 3.13
C ILE A 117 4.82 4.25 1.74
N TRP A 118 5.16 5.51 1.45
CA TRP A 118 5.68 5.88 0.13
C TRP A 118 7.02 5.21 -0.21
N ASP A 119 7.90 5.04 0.78
CA ASP A 119 9.12 4.26 0.61
C ASP A 119 8.81 2.79 0.29
N GLY A 120 7.83 2.21 0.97
CA GLY A 120 7.37 0.84 0.72
C GLY A 120 6.74 0.67 -0.67
N GLU A 121 5.90 1.62 -1.12
CA GLU A 121 5.29 1.61 -2.46
C GLU A 121 6.36 1.63 -3.56
N ILE A 122 7.39 2.48 -3.42
CA ILE A 122 8.50 2.56 -4.38
C ILE A 122 9.32 1.26 -4.38
N GLN A 123 9.62 0.70 -3.20
CA GLN A 123 10.35 -0.56 -3.10
C GLN A 123 9.58 -1.74 -3.71
N PHE A 124 8.27 -1.79 -3.46
CA PHE A 124 7.39 -2.82 -4.01
C PHE A 124 7.29 -2.69 -5.54
N LEU A 125 7.17 -1.46 -6.06
CA LEU A 125 7.19 -1.18 -7.49
C LEU A 125 8.51 -1.63 -8.13
N ASP A 126 9.65 -1.29 -7.52
CA ASP A 126 10.98 -1.72 -7.97
C ASP A 126 11.12 -3.25 -8.00
N ALA A 127 10.57 -3.95 -7.00
CA ALA A 127 10.60 -5.41 -6.95
C ALA A 127 9.75 -6.05 -8.05
N ARG A 128 8.54 -5.52 -8.30
CA ARG A 128 7.67 -5.97 -9.40
C ARG A 128 8.32 -5.78 -10.76
N TYR A 129 8.98 -4.64 -10.98
CA TYR A 129 9.70 -4.38 -12.23
C TYR A 129 10.87 -5.33 -12.42
N LYS A 130 11.72 -5.51 -11.39
CA LYS A 130 12.87 -6.44 -11.44
C LYS A 130 12.44 -7.88 -11.69
N ALA A 131 11.28 -8.28 -11.16
CA ALA A 131 10.70 -9.60 -11.38
C ALA A 131 9.96 -9.73 -12.73
N GLY A 132 10.00 -8.71 -13.60
CA GLY A 132 9.37 -8.74 -14.92
C GLY A 132 7.84 -8.80 -14.88
N LEU A 133 7.22 -8.33 -13.79
CA LEU A 133 5.75 -8.38 -13.61
C LEU A 133 5.02 -7.16 -14.18
N ILE A 134 5.77 -6.09 -14.46
CA ILE A 134 5.30 -4.86 -15.08
C ILE A 134 6.30 -4.44 -16.15
N ASP A 135 5.82 -3.75 -17.18
CA ASP A 135 6.66 -3.20 -18.23
C ASP A 135 7.38 -1.91 -17.78
N GLU A 136 8.38 -1.51 -18.54
CA GLU A 136 9.23 -0.36 -18.23
C GLU A 136 8.48 0.98 -18.28
N ASP A 137 7.50 1.13 -19.16
CA ASP A 137 6.74 2.38 -19.30
C ASP A 137 5.83 2.57 -18.09
N SER A 138 5.07 1.53 -17.71
CA SER A 138 4.27 1.49 -16.48
C SER A 138 5.14 1.75 -15.25
N TYR A 139 6.30 1.11 -15.16
CA TYR A 139 7.24 1.32 -14.06
C TYR A 139 7.72 2.77 -13.95
N LYS A 140 8.16 3.38 -15.06
CA LYS A 140 8.65 4.77 -15.06
C LYS A 140 7.55 5.76 -14.72
N GLU A 141 6.35 5.55 -15.24
CA GLU A 141 5.20 6.41 -14.95
C GLU A 141 4.84 6.37 -13.46
N ASP A 142 4.63 5.18 -12.91
CA ASP A 142 4.27 4.98 -11.50
C ASP A 142 5.37 5.50 -10.57
N LYS A 143 6.65 5.22 -10.88
CA LYS A 143 7.77 5.68 -10.06
C LYS A 143 7.83 7.20 -9.99
N ARG A 144 7.68 7.88 -11.13
CA ARG A 144 7.63 9.34 -11.18
C ARG A 144 6.47 9.89 -10.35
N ASN A 145 5.31 9.25 -10.41
CA ASN A 145 4.13 9.65 -9.65
C ASN A 145 4.36 9.50 -8.14
N PHE A 146 4.89 8.36 -7.69
CA PHE A 146 5.20 8.13 -6.28
C PHE A 146 6.28 9.08 -5.75
N GLU A 147 7.36 9.30 -6.51
CA GLU A 147 8.40 10.26 -6.12
C GLU A 147 7.86 11.70 -6.03
N TYR A 148 6.99 12.10 -6.97
CA TYR A 148 6.33 13.41 -6.92
C TYR A 148 5.45 13.56 -5.68
N ILE A 149 4.63 12.55 -5.36
CA ILE A 149 3.77 12.57 -4.18
C ILE A 149 4.62 12.62 -2.91
N LYS A 150 5.63 11.75 -2.79
CA LYS A 150 6.54 11.71 -1.65
C LYS A 150 7.21 13.07 -1.42
N LYS A 151 7.70 13.71 -2.49
CA LYS A 151 8.30 15.05 -2.41
C LYS A 151 7.30 16.07 -1.87
N LYS A 152 6.09 16.10 -2.42
CA LYS A 152 5.04 17.04 -2.00
C LYS A 152 4.61 16.86 -0.54
N GLN A 153 4.67 15.64 -0.01
CA GLN A 153 4.33 15.33 1.40
C GLN A 153 5.49 15.62 2.36
N SER A 154 6.70 15.82 1.83
CA SER A 154 7.92 16.13 2.60
C SER A 154 8.19 17.64 2.72
N GLU A 155 7.48 18.47 1.96
CA GLU A 155 7.51 19.94 1.96
C GLU A 155 6.47 20.52 2.95
#